data_AF-A0A7J9IND2-F1
#
_entry.id   AF-A0A7J9IND2-F1
#
_cell.length_a   1.000
_cell.length_b   1.000
_cell.length_c   1.000
_cell.angle_alpha   90.00
_cell.angle_beta   90.00
_cell.angle_gamma   90.00
#
_symmetry.space_group_name_H-M   'P 1'
#
loop_
_entity.id
_entity.type
_entity.pdbx_description
1 polymer ?
#
loop_
_entity_poly.entity_id
_entity_poly.type
_entity_poly.pdbx_seq_one_letter_code
_entity_poly.pdbx_strand_id
1 'polypeptide(L)'
;MQAIPSHSARRSLFEHYVKTRAEEERKEKRAAQKAAIEGFKQLLDEASEDIDHDTNYQTFKRKWGSDPRFEALDRKDRELLLNERVLLLKRAAEEKARAIRAAAASSFKSMLKEKGDINVNSRWSRVKDSLRDDPRYKCVKHEDREVLFNEYISELKAIEEKAERKDKVKKEEEEKLKERERELRKRKEREEQEMERVRLKVRRKEAVASFQALLVETIKDPQASWTESKPKLEKDPQGRAANPDLDSSDMEKLFREHIKMLFERCVNDFRALLAEVITQDAAAQETEGGKTALNSWSTAKRLLKPDPRYNKMPRKEREALWRRYAEDMLRKQKSALDQEEEKHTDVKGRSSGGDFGRYSSGTRRTHERR
;
A
#
# COMPACT_ATOMS: atom_id res chain seq x y z
N MET A 1 72.26 -50.94 45.60
CA MET A 1 71.09 -51.16 44.74
C MET A 1 70.24 -52.27 45.34
N GLN A 2 69.03 -51.97 45.82
CA GLN A 2 68.10 -53.02 46.26
C GLN A 2 67.50 -53.69 45.02
N ALA A 3 67.51 -55.02 44.97
CA ALA A 3 66.90 -55.78 43.89
C ALA A 3 65.38 -55.61 43.93
N ILE A 4 64.76 -55.37 42.76
CA ILE A 4 63.30 -55.18 42.65
C ILE A 4 62.61 -56.50 43.03
N PRO A 5 61.85 -56.56 44.13
CA PRO A 5 61.48 -57.84 44.73
C PRO A 5 60.49 -58.65 43.89
N SER A 6 59.47 -58.00 43.32
CA SER A 6 58.41 -58.71 42.60
C SER A 6 58.76 -58.92 41.13
N HIS A 7 58.45 -60.10 40.59
CA HIS A 7 58.60 -60.41 39.17
C HIS A 7 57.80 -59.44 38.28
N SER A 8 56.61 -59.04 38.72
CA SER A 8 55.77 -58.06 38.02
C SER A 8 56.45 -56.68 37.91
N ALA A 9 57.06 -56.17 38.98
CA ALA A 9 57.78 -54.90 38.97
C ALA A 9 59.06 -54.96 38.11
N ARG A 10 59.79 -56.10 38.13
CA ARG A 10 60.95 -56.32 37.25
C ARG A 10 60.56 -56.35 35.77
N ARG A 11 59.47 -57.06 35.43
CA ARG A 11 58.95 -57.12 34.07
C ARG A 11 58.47 -55.76 33.57
N SER A 12 57.72 -55.02 34.39
CA SER A 12 57.23 -53.67 34.06
C SER A 12 58.38 -52.68 33.82
N LEU A 13 59.44 -52.71 34.65
CA LEU A 13 60.61 -51.85 34.44
C LEU A 13 61.38 -52.21 33.16
N PHE A 14 61.54 -53.50 32.87
CA PHE A 14 62.19 -53.96 31.63
C PHE A 14 61.39 -53.56 30.38
N GLU A 15 60.07 -53.79 30.39
CA GLU A 15 59.17 -53.36 29.30
C GLU A 15 59.21 -51.84 29.10
N HIS A 16 59.25 -51.06 30.19
CA HIS A 16 59.44 -49.61 30.13
C HIS A 16 60.80 -49.22 29.53
N TYR A 17 61.90 -49.84 29.97
CA TYR A 17 63.24 -49.55 29.43
C TYR A 17 63.34 -49.88 27.94
N VAL A 18 62.84 -51.05 27.50
CA VAL A 18 62.82 -51.43 26.08
C VAL A 18 62.02 -50.42 25.27
N LYS A 19 60.85 -50.00 25.77
CA LYS A 19 60.03 -48.97 25.12
C LYS A 19 60.77 -47.63 25.03
N THR A 20 61.35 -47.15 26.13
CA THR A 20 62.09 -45.88 26.17
C THR A 20 63.31 -45.90 25.26
N ARG A 21 64.13 -46.96 25.27
CA ARG A 21 65.29 -47.06 24.36
C ARG A 21 64.86 -47.12 22.90
N ALA A 22 63.79 -47.85 22.59
CA ALA A 22 63.24 -47.91 21.23
C ALA A 22 62.60 -46.57 20.80
N GLU A 23 62.16 -45.72 21.74
CA GLU A 23 61.69 -44.35 21.47
C GLU A 23 62.86 -43.38 21.29
N GLU A 24 63.90 -43.47 22.12
CA GLU A 24 65.14 -42.70 22.02
C GLU A 24 65.86 -42.96 20.70
N GLU A 25 66.07 -44.22 20.33
CA GLU A 25 66.71 -44.58 19.05
C GLU A 25 65.90 -44.07 17.85
N ARG A 26 64.56 -44.15 17.92
CA ARG A 26 63.67 -43.55 16.91
C ARG A 26 63.79 -42.03 16.86
N LYS A 27 63.94 -41.37 18.02
CA LYS A 27 64.10 -39.92 18.12
C LYS A 27 65.46 -39.48 17.57
N GLU A 28 66.54 -40.18 17.90
CA GLU A 28 67.89 -39.95 17.38
C GLU A 28 67.93 -40.14 15.87
N LYS A 29 67.33 -41.21 15.34
CA LYS A 29 67.24 -41.44 13.89
C LYS A 29 66.46 -40.33 13.17
N ARG A 30 65.33 -39.88 13.73
CA ARG A 30 64.59 -38.73 13.17
C ARG A 30 65.38 -37.43 13.25
N ALA A 31 66.09 -37.21 14.35
CA ALA A 31 66.92 -36.02 14.53
C ALA A 31 68.10 -36.00 13.55
N ALA A 32 68.77 -37.13 13.34
CA ALA A 32 69.83 -37.29 12.35
C ALA A 32 69.32 -37.06 10.92
N GLN A 33 68.17 -37.65 10.55
CA GLN A 33 67.55 -37.41 9.24
C GLN A 33 67.19 -35.93 9.06
N LYS A 34 66.64 -35.27 10.09
CA LYS A 34 66.32 -33.84 10.04
C LYS A 34 67.58 -32.99 9.88
N ALA A 35 68.66 -33.32 10.59
CA ALA A 35 69.94 -32.63 10.48
C ALA A 35 70.58 -32.83 9.08
N ALA A 36 70.48 -34.02 8.50
CA ALA A 36 70.94 -34.29 7.14
C ALA A 36 70.14 -33.50 6.09
N ILE A 37 68.82 -33.41 6.25
CA ILE A 37 67.95 -32.58 5.38
C ILE A 37 68.34 -31.10 5.49
N GLU A 38 68.53 -30.60 6.71
CA GLU A 38 68.92 -29.19 6.94
C GLU A 38 70.31 -28.90 6.36
N GLY A 39 71.27 -29.79 6.56
CA GLY A 39 72.60 -29.67 5.96
C GLY A 39 72.55 -29.64 4.43
N PHE A 40 71.69 -30.48 3.81
CA PHE A 40 71.50 -30.44 2.36
C PHE A 40 70.83 -29.14 1.89
N LYS A 41 69.87 -28.59 2.65
CA LYS A 41 69.28 -27.28 2.34
C LYS A 41 70.31 -26.15 2.41
N GLN A 42 71.16 -26.14 3.43
CA GLN A 42 72.27 -25.18 3.52
C GLN A 42 73.22 -25.29 2.32
N LEU A 43 73.51 -26.52 1.87
CA LEU A 43 74.27 -26.75 0.64
C LEU A 43 73.57 -26.17 -0.59
N LEU A 44 72.24 -26.31 -0.71
CA LEU A 44 71.47 -25.72 -1.82
C LEU A 44 71.49 -24.18 -1.78
N ASP A 45 71.52 -23.58 -0.60
CA ASP A 45 71.60 -22.13 -0.44
C ASP A 45 73.00 -21.59 -0.75
N GLU A 46 74.06 -22.27 -0.27
CA GLU A 46 75.45 -21.97 -0.63
C GLU A 46 75.70 -22.13 -2.14
N ALA A 47 75.09 -23.14 -2.75
CA ALA A 47 75.15 -23.41 -4.18
C ALA A 47 74.19 -22.53 -5.00
N SER A 48 73.52 -21.55 -4.42
CA SER A 48 72.45 -20.80 -5.09
C SER A 48 72.90 -20.06 -6.37
N GLU A 49 74.18 -19.67 -6.48
CA GLU A 49 74.72 -19.07 -7.72
C GLU A 49 74.87 -20.08 -8.87
N ASP A 50 74.96 -21.38 -8.54
CA ASP A 50 75.09 -22.49 -9.49
C ASP A 50 73.76 -23.18 -9.80
N ILE A 51 72.70 -22.84 -9.06
CA ILE A 51 71.36 -23.39 -9.22
C ILE A 51 70.47 -22.32 -9.84
N ASP A 52 70.11 -22.53 -11.09
CA ASP A 52 69.10 -21.78 -11.80
C ASP A 52 67.79 -22.58 -11.97
N HIS A 53 66.84 -21.98 -12.68
CA HIS A 53 65.55 -22.59 -12.98
C HIS A 53 65.63 -23.79 -13.93
N ASP A 54 66.75 -24.07 -14.59
CA ASP A 54 66.93 -25.21 -15.51
C ASP A 54 67.90 -26.28 -14.97
N THR A 55 68.41 -26.06 -13.76
CA THR A 55 69.36 -26.96 -13.09
C THR A 55 68.74 -28.34 -12.86
N ASN A 56 69.48 -29.39 -13.21
CA ASN A 56 69.06 -30.77 -13.02
C ASN A 56 69.99 -31.53 -12.06
N TYR A 57 69.55 -32.71 -11.62
CA TYR A 57 70.28 -33.50 -10.63
C TYR A 57 71.72 -33.85 -11.07
N GLN A 58 71.93 -34.16 -12.35
CA GLN A 58 73.25 -34.56 -12.85
C GLN A 58 74.22 -33.36 -12.90
N THR A 59 73.74 -32.19 -13.29
CA THR A 59 74.56 -30.98 -13.30
C THR A 59 74.94 -30.54 -11.90
N PHE A 60 73.99 -30.61 -10.96
CA PHE A 60 74.25 -30.31 -9.55
C PHE A 60 75.23 -31.31 -8.91
N LYS A 61 74.98 -32.62 -9.08
CA LYS A 61 75.84 -33.70 -8.56
C LYS A 61 77.29 -33.59 -9.06
N ARG A 62 77.51 -33.20 -10.31
CA ARG A 62 78.86 -33.06 -10.86
C ARG A 62 79.71 -32.05 -10.08
N LYS A 63 79.09 -30.98 -9.56
CA LYS A 63 79.80 -29.91 -8.85
C LYS A 63 79.83 -30.12 -7.34
N TRP A 64 78.71 -30.58 -6.76
CA TRP A 64 78.51 -30.67 -5.31
C TRP A 64 78.47 -32.10 -4.76
N GLY A 65 78.73 -33.10 -5.61
CA GLY A 65 78.60 -34.51 -5.26
C GLY A 65 79.58 -35.01 -4.20
N SER A 66 80.71 -34.33 -4.02
CA SER A 66 81.71 -34.70 -3.00
C SER A 66 81.45 -34.04 -1.64
N ASP A 67 80.43 -33.16 -1.52
CA ASP A 67 80.12 -32.50 -0.25
C ASP A 67 79.56 -33.52 0.77
N PRO A 68 80.06 -33.57 2.01
CA PRO A 68 79.55 -34.49 3.03
C PRO A 68 78.04 -34.37 3.26
N ARG A 69 77.46 -33.17 3.13
CA ARG A 69 76.03 -32.91 3.27
C ARG A 69 75.24 -33.42 2.06
N PHE A 70 75.86 -33.45 0.88
CA PHE A 70 75.31 -34.12 -0.30
C PHE A 70 75.25 -35.62 -0.05
N GLU A 71 76.32 -36.24 0.44
CA GLU A 71 76.35 -37.69 0.66
C GLU A 71 75.53 -38.18 1.86
N ALA A 72 75.18 -37.30 2.80
CA ALA A 72 74.41 -37.61 4.01
C ALA A 72 72.94 -38.02 3.79
N LEU A 73 72.35 -37.70 2.64
CA LEU A 73 70.97 -38.09 2.28
C LEU A 73 70.95 -39.21 1.25
N ASP A 74 69.83 -39.90 1.05
CA ASP A 74 69.69 -40.79 -0.10
C ASP A 74 69.40 -40.01 -1.39
N ARG A 75 69.56 -40.66 -2.56
CA ARG A 75 69.32 -40.00 -3.85
C ARG A 75 67.91 -39.41 -3.96
N LYS A 76 66.89 -40.09 -3.42
CA LYS A 76 65.49 -39.69 -3.57
C LYS A 76 65.23 -38.40 -2.82
N ASP A 77 65.74 -38.27 -1.60
CA ASP A 77 65.62 -37.08 -0.78
C ASP A 77 66.43 -35.90 -1.36
N ARG A 78 67.66 -36.15 -1.86
CA ARG A 78 68.48 -35.14 -2.55
C ARG A 78 67.73 -34.58 -3.77
N GLU A 79 67.20 -35.46 -4.61
CA GLU A 79 66.49 -35.10 -5.84
C GLU A 79 65.18 -34.35 -5.53
N LEU A 80 64.45 -34.76 -4.50
CA LEU A 80 63.25 -34.06 -4.04
C LEU A 80 63.55 -32.62 -3.60
N LEU A 81 64.54 -32.43 -2.73
CA LEU A 81 64.89 -31.11 -2.19
C LEU A 81 65.45 -30.18 -3.27
N LEU A 82 66.28 -30.72 -4.19
CA LEU A 82 66.77 -29.97 -5.34
C LEU A 82 65.62 -29.55 -6.27
N ASN A 83 64.70 -30.48 -6.59
CA ASN A 83 63.54 -30.19 -7.43
C ASN A 83 62.62 -29.15 -6.80
N GLU A 84 62.43 -29.17 -5.47
CA GLU A 84 61.67 -28.15 -4.75
C GLU A 84 62.31 -26.75 -4.93
N ARG A 85 63.62 -26.65 -4.77
CA ARG A 85 64.36 -25.39 -4.98
C ARG A 85 64.25 -24.89 -6.42
N VAL A 86 64.50 -25.76 -7.40
CA VAL A 86 64.41 -25.42 -8.83
C VAL A 86 62.99 -25.00 -9.22
N LEU A 87 61.96 -25.66 -8.67
CA LEU A 87 60.57 -25.30 -8.89
C LEU A 87 60.23 -23.88 -8.38
N LEU A 88 60.75 -23.50 -7.21
CA LEU A 88 60.57 -22.14 -6.69
C LEU A 88 61.23 -21.10 -7.61
N LEU A 89 62.43 -21.39 -8.13
CA LEU A 89 63.11 -20.51 -9.08
C LEU A 89 62.37 -20.42 -10.42
N LYS A 90 61.83 -21.52 -10.94
CA LYS A 90 60.96 -21.53 -12.13
C LYS A 90 59.75 -20.63 -11.94
N ARG A 91 59.02 -20.79 -10.82
CA ARG A 91 57.85 -19.96 -10.49
C ARG A 91 58.21 -18.47 -10.39
N ALA A 92 59.31 -18.13 -9.72
CA ALA A 92 59.76 -16.76 -9.59
C ALA A 92 60.17 -16.15 -10.95
N ALA A 93 60.84 -16.92 -11.81
CA ALA A 93 61.21 -16.49 -13.16
C ALA A 93 59.98 -16.26 -14.04
N GLU A 94 59.00 -17.16 -13.99
CA GLU A 94 57.72 -17.03 -14.70
C GLU A 94 56.91 -15.82 -14.23
N GLU A 95 56.84 -15.59 -12.92
CA GLU A 95 56.16 -14.43 -12.33
C GLU A 95 56.84 -13.13 -12.73
N LYS A 96 58.17 -13.05 -12.65
CA LYS A 96 58.94 -11.88 -13.10
C LYS A 96 58.71 -11.62 -14.59
N ALA A 97 58.74 -12.66 -15.43
CA ALA A 97 58.46 -12.54 -16.85
C ALA A 97 57.02 -12.07 -17.12
N ARG A 98 56.05 -12.56 -16.35
CA ARG A 98 54.65 -12.12 -16.41
C ARG A 98 54.50 -10.65 -15.98
N ALA A 99 55.15 -10.23 -14.91
CA ALA A 99 55.12 -8.86 -14.42
C ALA A 99 55.74 -7.89 -15.44
N ILE A 100 56.87 -8.25 -16.05
CA ILE A 100 57.49 -7.47 -17.13
C ILE A 100 56.54 -7.34 -18.33
N ARG A 101 55.92 -8.45 -18.77
CA ARG A 101 54.92 -8.41 -19.86
C ARG A 101 53.72 -7.55 -19.51
N ALA A 102 53.20 -7.65 -18.29
CA ALA A 102 52.06 -6.85 -17.83
C ALA A 102 52.40 -5.35 -17.75
N ALA A 103 53.60 -5.00 -17.27
CA ALA A 103 54.08 -3.62 -17.25
C ALA A 103 54.24 -3.06 -18.66
N ALA A 104 54.82 -3.82 -19.59
CA ALA A 104 54.93 -3.43 -21.00
C ALA A 104 53.55 -3.24 -21.65
N ALA A 105 52.61 -4.15 -21.40
CA ALA A 105 51.23 -4.04 -21.87
C ALA A 105 50.50 -2.80 -21.31
N SER A 106 50.65 -2.52 -20.02
CA SER A 106 50.09 -1.33 -19.39
C SER A 106 50.68 -0.04 -19.97
N SER A 107 52.01 0.00 -20.16
CA SER A 107 52.70 1.13 -20.76
C SER A 107 52.26 1.37 -22.21
N PHE A 108 52.07 0.30 -22.98
CA PHE A 108 51.53 0.34 -24.34
C PHE A 108 50.10 0.91 -24.36
N LYS A 109 49.20 0.46 -23.48
CA LYS A 109 47.84 1.01 -23.38
C LYS A 109 47.84 2.49 -22.96
N SER A 110 48.76 2.91 -22.08
CA SER A 110 48.92 4.34 -21.72
C SER A 110 49.29 5.19 -22.93
N MET A 111 50.24 4.72 -23.74
CA MET A 111 50.62 5.38 -24.99
C MET A 111 49.43 5.53 -25.95
N LEU A 112 48.61 4.46 -26.11
CA LEU A 112 47.40 4.53 -26.94
C LEU A 112 46.42 5.60 -26.43
N LYS A 113 46.27 5.71 -25.10
CA LYS A 113 45.41 6.72 -24.48
C LYS A 113 45.93 8.14 -24.68
N GLU A 114 47.23 8.36 -24.58
CA GLU A 114 47.88 9.67 -24.75
C GLU A 114 47.75 10.24 -26.16
N LYS A 115 47.61 9.39 -27.20
CA LYS A 115 47.41 9.84 -28.58
C LYS A 115 46.10 10.61 -28.79
N GLY A 116 45.06 10.30 -28.01
CA GLY A 116 43.79 11.04 -27.99
C GLY A 116 42.89 10.94 -29.25
N ASP A 117 43.43 10.56 -30.40
CA ASP A 117 42.71 10.35 -31.67
C ASP A 117 42.19 8.92 -31.85
N ILE A 118 42.56 8.00 -30.94
CA ILE A 118 42.11 6.61 -30.92
C ILE A 118 40.75 6.51 -30.23
N ASN A 119 39.72 6.07 -30.95
CA ASN A 119 38.37 5.83 -30.45
C ASN A 119 37.92 4.38 -30.73
N VAL A 120 36.71 4.02 -30.31
CA VAL A 120 36.13 2.66 -30.44
C VAL A 120 36.07 2.10 -31.87
N ASN A 121 36.16 2.97 -32.88
CA ASN A 121 36.12 2.62 -34.31
C ASN A 121 37.50 2.67 -34.97
N SER A 122 38.55 3.01 -34.23
CA SER A 122 39.92 3.04 -34.74
C SER A 122 40.40 1.64 -35.14
N ARG A 123 41.17 1.58 -36.23
CA ARG A 123 41.68 0.33 -36.80
C ARG A 123 43.20 0.26 -36.63
N TRP A 124 43.71 -0.89 -36.19
CA TRP A 124 45.13 -1.11 -35.98
C TRP A 124 45.99 -0.72 -37.20
N SER A 125 45.54 -1.11 -38.40
CA SER A 125 46.24 -0.81 -39.65
C SER A 125 46.47 0.67 -39.93
N ARG A 126 45.64 1.57 -39.37
CA ARG A 126 45.76 3.02 -39.54
C ARG A 126 46.61 3.69 -38.46
N VAL A 127 46.76 3.04 -37.32
CA VAL A 127 47.38 3.62 -36.12
C VAL A 127 48.83 3.13 -35.94
N LYS A 128 49.12 1.87 -36.29
CA LYS A 128 50.41 1.21 -35.97
C LYS A 128 51.66 1.96 -36.44
N ASP A 129 51.59 2.63 -37.60
CA ASP A 129 52.77 3.30 -38.16
C ASP A 129 53.12 4.60 -37.43
N SER A 130 52.13 5.31 -36.88
CA SER A 130 52.34 6.53 -36.09
C SER A 130 52.84 6.27 -34.66
N LEU A 131 52.88 5.00 -34.26
CA LEU A 131 53.36 4.52 -32.96
C LEU A 131 54.77 3.94 -33.01
N ARG A 132 55.31 3.69 -34.20
CA ARG A 132 56.52 2.90 -34.44
C ARG A 132 57.75 3.42 -33.69
N ASP A 133 57.85 4.73 -33.53
CA ASP A 133 59.01 5.38 -32.92
C ASP A 133 58.96 5.45 -31.39
N ASP A 134 57.80 5.21 -30.76
CA ASP A 134 57.65 5.26 -29.30
C ASP A 134 58.40 4.09 -28.64
N PRO A 135 59.24 4.32 -27.62
CA PRO A 135 59.92 3.27 -26.89
C PRO A 135 58.98 2.19 -26.33
N ARG A 136 57.79 2.58 -25.85
CA ARG A 136 56.78 1.68 -25.27
C ARG A 136 56.17 0.76 -26.33
N TYR A 137 56.07 1.21 -27.57
CA TYR A 137 55.70 0.37 -28.71
C TYR A 137 56.77 -0.69 -29.01
N LYS A 138 58.05 -0.32 -28.94
CA LYS A 138 59.19 -1.23 -29.19
C LYS A 138 59.38 -2.27 -28.08
N CYS A 139 59.02 -1.94 -26.83
CA CYS A 139 59.08 -2.87 -25.69
C CYS A 139 58.08 -4.04 -25.75
N VAL A 140 57.06 -3.95 -26.60
CA VAL A 140 56.07 -5.02 -26.82
C VAL A 140 56.44 -5.84 -28.06
N LYS A 141 56.33 -7.17 -27.95
CA LYS A 141 56.55 -8.11 -29.07
C LYS A 141 55.59 -7.84 -30.21
N HIS A 142 56.03 -8.05 -31.45
CA HIS A 142 55.23 -7.73 -32.63
C HIS A 142 53.86 -8.41 -32.63
N GLU A 143 53.81 -9.67 -32.19
CA GLU A 143 52.61 -10.52 -32.14
C GLU A 143 51.57 -10.02 -31.13
N ASP A 144 52.02 -9.35 -30.06
CA ASP A 144 51.17 -8.91 -28.95
C ASP A 144 50.56 -7.51 -29.18
N ARG A 145 51.14 -6.70 -30.09
CA ARG A 145 50.75 -5.29 -30.28
C ARG A 145 49.31 -5.12 -30.74
N GLU A 146 48.90 -5.88 -31.75
CA GLU A 146 47.52 -5.81 -32.26
C GLU A 146 46.52 -6.36 -31.25
N VAL A 147 46.90 -7.39 -30.50
CA VAL A 147 46.07 -7.95 -29.42
C VAL A 147 45.83 -6.88 -28.35
N LEU A 148 46.89 -6.24 -27.86
CA LEU A 148 46.78 -5.18 -26.85
C LEU A 148 46.02 -3.95 -27.35
N PHE A 149 46.14 -3.61 -28.63
CA PHE A 149 45.32 -2.57 -29.25
C PHE A 149 43.84 -2.95 -29.25
N ASN A 150 43.49 -4.17 -29.70
CA ASN A 150 42.10 -4.63 -29.73
C ASN A 150 41.50 -4.75 -28.32
N GLU A 151 42.29 -5.14 -27.33
CA GLU A 151 41.89 -5.09 -25.92
C GLU A 151 41.58 -3.65 -25.49
N TYR A 152 42.44 -2.68 -25.81
CA TYR A 152 42.20 -1.27 -25.51
C TYR A 152 40.92 -0.74 -26.17
N ILE A 153 40.68 -1.08 -27.45
CA ILE A 153 39.43 -0.73 -28.13
C ILE A 153 38.21 -1.36 -27.44
N SER A 154 38.34 -2.61 -26.99
CA SER A 154 37.27 -3.31 -26.26
C SER A 154 37.01 -2.66 -24.89
N GLU A 155 38.05 -2.22 -24.18
CA GLU A 155 37.93 -1.45 -22.94
C GLU A 155 37.21 -0.12 -23.17
N LEU A 156 37.54 0.63 -24.23
CA LEU A 156 36.83 1.86 -24.60
C LEU A 156 35.34 1.62 -24.86
N LYS A 157 35.00 0.57 -25.61
CA LYS A 157 33.59 0.18 -25.87
C LYS A 157 32.85 -0.15 -24.58
N ALA A 158 33.48 -0.91 -23.68
CA ALA A 158 32.88 -1.27 -22.40
C ALA A 158 32.66 -0.06 -21.49
N ILE A 159 33.52 0.98 -21.58
CA ILE A 159 33.36 2.23 -20.85
C ILE A 159 32.17 3.02 -21.41
N GLU A 160 32.08 3.19 -22.74
CA GLU A 160 30.96 3.88 -23.39
C GLU A 160 29.63 3.19 -23.09
N GLU A 161 29.55 1.86 -23.22
CA GLU A 161 28.34 1.11 -22.91
C GLU A 161 27.92 1.22 -21.44
N LYS A 162 28.89 1.20 -20.51
CA LYS A 162 28.60 1.42 -19.08
C LYS A 162 28.10 2.83 -18.81
N ALA A 163 28.63 3.84 -19.49
CA ALA A 163 28.16 5.21 -19.37
C ALA A 163 26.73 5.35 -19.91
N GLU A 164 26.46 4.83 -21.11
CA GLU A 164 25.13 4.85 -21.72
C GLU A 164 24.08 4.14 -20.85
N ARG A 165 24.41 2.95 -20.31
CA ARG A 165 23.53 2.24 -19.40
C ARG A 165 23.23 3.05 -18.13
N LYS A 166 24.23 3.72 -17.56
CA LYS A 166 24.04 4.58 -16.38
C LYS A 166 23.14 5.78 -16.70
N ASP A 167 23.32 6.41 -17.85
CA ASP A 167 22.51 7.56 -18.25
C ASP A 167 21.07 7.14 -18.58
N LYS A 168 20.89 5.96 -19.19
CA LYS A 168 19.57 5.38 -19.41
C LYS A 168 18.85 5.10 -18.08
N VAL A 169 19.54 4.49 -17.11
CA VAL A 169 18.97 4.25 -15.77
C VAL A 169 18.60 5.56 -15.09
N LYS A 170 19.47 6.57 -15.10
CA LYS A 170 19.17 7.90 -14.54
C LYS A 170 17.94 8.54 -15.19
N LYS A 171 17.83 8.47 -16.52
CA LYS A 171 16.69 9.01 -17.27
C LYS A 171 15.40 8.26 -16.92
N GLU A 172 15.45 6.93 -16.80
CA GLU A 172 14.31 6.11 -16.38
C GLU A 172 13.88 6.41 -14.94
N GLU A 173 14.83 6.63 -14.03
CA GLU A 173 14.55 7.05 -12.64
C GLU A 173 13.92 8.45 -12.58
N GLU A 174 14.42 9.39 -13.38
CA GLU A 174 13.86 10.75 -13.48
C GLU A 174 12.44 10.74 -14.05
N GLU A 175 12.17 9.96 -15.11
CA GLU A 175 10.83 9.81 -15.67
C GLU A 175 9.86 9.16 -14.67
N LYS A 176 10.29 8.13 -13.93
CA LYS A 176 9.49 7.52 -12.86
C LYS A 176 9.18 8.52 -11.74
N LEU A 177 10.12 9.41 -11.40
CA LEU A 177 9.90 10.44 -10.40
C LEU A 177 8.89 11.49 -10.90
N LYS A 178 9.03 11.95 -12.15
CA LYS A 178 8.08 12.87 -12.79
C LYS A 178 6.68 12.26 -12.92
N GLU A 179 6.58 10.97 -13.23
CA GLU A 179 5.30 10.26 -13.30
C GLU A 179 4.62 10.19 -11.92
N ARG A 180 5.37 9.84 -10.86
CA ARG A 180 4.86 9.85 -9.49
C ARG A 180 4.39 11.24 -9.06
N GLU A 181 5.13 12.28 -9.39
CA GLU A 181 4.75 13.67 -9.10
C GLU A 181 3.45 14.05 -9.82
N ARG A 182 3.30 13.70 -11.10
CA ARG A 182 2.07 13.92 -11.87
C ARG A 182 0.88 13.19 -11.25
N GLU A 183 1.04 11.94 -10.84
CA GLU A 183 -0.03 11.17 -10.20
C GLU A 183 -0.41 11.73 -8.83
N LEU A 184 0.57 12.16 -8.02
CA LEU A 184 0.32 12.85 -6.75
C LEU A 184 -0.43 14.17 -6.97
N ARG A 185 -0.06 14.96 -7.98
CA ARG A 185 -0.74 16.20 -8.33
C ARG A 185 -2.20 15.95 -8.74
N LYS A 186 -2.45 14.98 -9.62
CA LYS A 186 -3.81 14.59 -10.03
C LYS A 186 -4.64 14.10 -8.85
N ARG A 187 -4.04 13.31 -7.94
CA ARG A 187 -4.73 12.84 -6.73
C ARG A 187 -5.12 14.01 -5.83
N LYS A 188 -4.17 14.91 -5.55
CA LYS A 188 -4.41 16.10 -4.73
C LYS A 188 -5.50 16.99 -5.33
N GLU A 189 -5.48 17.19 -6.66
CA GLU A 189 -6.52 17.95 -7.36
C GLU A 189 -7.90 17.29 -7.23
N ARG A 190 -8.01 15.96 -7.38
CA ARG A 190 -9.26 15.23 -7.17
C ARG A 190 -9.78 15.37 -5.74
N GLU A 191 -8.90 15.22 -4.76
CA GLU A 191 -9.23 15.38 -3.33
C GLU A 191 -9.70 16.83 -3.04
N GLU A 192 -9.05 17.84 -3.62
CA GLU A 192 -9.43 19.25 -3.47
C GLU A 192 -10.79 19.54 -4.12
N GLN A 193 -11.05 19.03 -5.32
CA GLN A 193 -12.36 19.14 -5.99
C GLN A 193 -13.47 18.45 -5.20
N GLU A 194 -13.19 17.28 -4.61
CA GLU A 194 -14.15 16.58 -3.76
C GLU A 194 -14.43 17.36 -2.48
N MET A 195 -13.39 17.86 -1.82
CA MET A 195 -13.51 18.71 -0.64
C MET A 195 -14.31 19.99 -0.93
N GLU A 196 -14.10 20.63 -2.07
CA GLU A 196 -14.86 21.82 -2.45
C GLU A 196 -16.33 21.50 -2.74
N ARG A 197 -16.62 20.35 -3.39
CA ARG A 197 -18.01 19.88 -3.56
C ARG A 197 -18.70 19.64 -2.22
N VAL A 198 -17.98 19.07 -1.24
CA VAL A 198 -18.51 18.85 0.11
C VAL A 198 -18.77 20.20 0.80
N ARG A 199 -17.82 21.13 0.74
CA ARG A 199 -17.95 22.48 1.31
C ARG A 199 -19.13 23.24 0.71
N LEU A 200 -19.30 23.22 -0.61
CA LEU A 200 -20.42 23.86 -1.28
C LEU A 200 -21.77 23.27 -0.85
N LYS A 201 -21.84 21.94 -0.71
CA LYS A 201 -23.06 21.28 -0.19
C LYS A 201 -23.38 21.71 1.24
N VAL A 202 -22.37 21.86 2.10
CA VAL A 202 -22.55 22.33 3.48
C VAL A 202 -23.05 23.77 3.50
N ARG A 203 -22.36 24.68 2.79
CA ARG A 203 -22.76 26.09 2.67
C ARG A 203 -24.20 26.25 2.16
N ARG A 204 -24.56 25.50 1.11
CA ARG A 204 -25.94 25.50 0.60
C ARG A 204 -26.96 25.00 1.62
N LYS A 205 -26.66 23.93 2.35
CA LYS A 205 -27.54 23.43 3.43
C LYS A 205 -27.72 24.46 4.54
N GLU A 206 -26.63 25.12 4.94
CA GLU A 206 -26.68 26.20 5.93
C GLU A 206 -27.49 27.40 5.43
N ALA A 207 -27.31 27.80 4.17
CA ALA A 207 -28.10 28.85 3.54
C ALA A 207 -29.60 28.52 3.52
N VAL A 208 -29.96 27.29 3.14
CA VAL A 208 -31.35 26.80 3.17
C VAL A 208 -31.93 26.85 4.59
N ALA A 209 -31.22 26.31 5.57
CA ALA A 209 -31.68 26.28 6.97
C ALA A 209 -31.85 27.70 7.53
N SER A 210 -30.91 28.60 7.22
CA SER A 210 -30.94 29.99 7.62
C SER A 210 -32.13 30.74 7.00
N PHE A 211 -32.38 30.53 5.70
CA PHE A 211 -33.54 31.11 5.03
C PHE A 211 -34.87 30.54 5.54
N GLN A 212 -34.95 29.24 5.83
CA GLN A 212 -36.13 28.64 6.47
C GLN A 212 -36.40 29.25 7.85
N ALA A 213 -35.36 29.52 8.65
CA ALA A 213 -35.52 30.22 9.93
C ALA A 213 -36.08 31.64 9.72
N LEU A 214 -35.57 32.38 8.73
CA LEU A 214 -36.12 33.69 8.36
C LEU A 214 -37.62 33.61 8.00
N LEU A 215 -38.02 32.62 7.19
CA LEU A 215 -39.42 32.40 6.83
C LEU A 215 -40.28 32.12 8.05
N VAL A 216 -39.79 31.27 8.97
CA VAL A 216 -40.48 31.00 10.23
C VAL A 216 -40.64 32.26 11.06
N GLU A 217 -39.61 33.11 11.16
CA GLU A 217 -39.64 34.36 11.93
C GLU A 217 -40.58 35.40 11.34
N THR A 218 -40.58 35.57 10.02
CA THR A 218 -41.22 36.72 9.33
C THR A 218 -42.59 36.40 8.73
N ILE A 219 -42.77 35.19 8.19
CA ILE A 219 -43.99 34.80 7.46
C ILE A 219 -44.84 33.90 8.35
N LYS A 220 -45.91 34.49 8.91
CA LYS A 220 -46.87 33.78 9.77
C LYS A 220 -48.22 33.51 9.11
N ASP A 221 -48.52 34.23 8.03
CA ASP A 221 -49.78 34.14 7.31
C ASP A 221 -49.75 33.00 6.28
N PRO A 222 -50.62 31.98 6.38
CA PRO A 222 -50.70 30.87 5.41
C PRO A 222 -51.23 31.29 4.04
N GLN A 223 -51.61 32.54 3.83
CA GLN A 223 -52.06 33.07 2.54
C GLN A 223 -51.10 34.11 1.94
N ALA A 224 -49.92 34.31 2.53
CA ALA A 224 -48.95 35.28 2.04
C ALA A 224 -48.44 34.93 0.62
N SER A 225 -48.29 35.95 -0.23
CA SER A 225 -47.74 35.80 -1.58
C SER A 225 -46.23 36.03 -1.61
N TRP A 226 -45.54 35.38 -2.55
CA TRP A 226 -44.09 35.57 -2.74
C TRP A 226 -43.75 37.02 -3.11
N THR A 227 -44.52 37.61 -4.03
CA THR A 227 -44.31 38.98 -4.53
C THR A 227 -44.39 40.03 -3.43
N GLU A 228 -45.30 39.88 -2.47
CA GLU A 228 -45.44 40.81 -1.35
C GLU A 228 -44.43 40.54 -0.21
N SER A 229 -44.02 39.29 -0.07
CA SER A 229 -43.13 38.86 1.02
C SER A 229 -41.66 39.08 0.67
N LYS A 230 -41.27 38.95 -0.60
CA LYS A 230 -39.88 39.06 -1.06
C LYS A 230 -39.19 40.35 -0.60
N PRO A 231 -39.74 41.57 -0.79
CA PRO A 231 -39.08 42.80 -0.34
C PRO A 231 -38.92 42.90 1.19
N LYS A 232 -39.70 42.15 1.97
CA LYS A 232 -39.57 42.09 3.44
C LYS A 232 -38.45 41.14 3.85
N LEU A 233 -38.34 40.00 3.17
CA LEU A 233 -37.29 39.01 3.38
C LEU A 233 -35.92 39.57 2.99
N GLU A 234 -35.84 40.35 1.91
CA GLU A 234 -34.60 41.01 1.45
C GLU A 234 -34.06 42.08 2.42
N LYS A 235 -34.92 42.63 3.29
CA LYS A 235 -34.52 43.61 4.32
C LYS A 235 -34.03 42.95 5.62
N ASP A 236 -33.85 41.63 5.63
CA ASP A 236 -33.31 40.91 6.77
C ASP A 236 -31.90 41.44 7.13
N PRO A 237 -31.68 41.90 8.38
CA PRO A 237 -30.38 42.43 8.80
C PRO A 237 -29.24 41.41 8.73
N GLN A 238 -29.55 40.12 8.83
CA GLN A 238 -28.58 39.04 8.70
C GLN A 238 -28.27 38.69 7.23
N GLY A 239 -28.95 39.31 6.27
CA GLY A 239 -28.73 39.10 4.85
C GLY A 239 -29.03 37.69 4.38
N ARG A 240 -29.87 36.93 5.10
CA ARG A 240 -30.14 35.50 4.80
C ARG A 240 -30.78 35.30 3.42
N ALA A 241 -31.58 36.27 2.98
CA ALA A 241 -32.18 36.31 1.64
C ALA A 241 -31.23 36.81 0.52
N ALA A 242 -30.04 37.30 0.88
CA ALA A 242 -29.01 37.75 -0.07
C ALA A 242 -27.83 36.76 -0.16
N ASN A 243 -27.98 35.55 0.41
CA ASN A 243 -26.92 34.55 0.44
C ASN A 243 -26.65 34.01 -0.99
N PRO A 244 -25.39 34.07 -1.48
CA PRO A 244 -25.06 33.65 -2.85
C PRO A 244 -25.22 32.14 -3.10
N ASP A 245 -25.24 31.30 -2.05
CA ASP A 245 -25.42 29.86 -2.15
C ASP A 245 -26.90 29.43 -2.34
N LEU A 246 -27.82 30.41 -2.37
CA LEU A 246 -29.26 30.22 -2.54
C LEU A 246 -29.80 31.16 -3.61
N ASP A 247 -30.27 30.60 -4.74
CA ASP A 247 -30.81 31.41 -5.83
C ASP A 247 -32.27 31.83 -5.59
N SER A 248 -32.77 32.76 -6.41
CA SER A 248 -34.14 33.28 -6.26
C SER A 248 -35.23 32.22 -6.48
N SER A 249 -34.96 31.17 -7.26
CA SER A 249 -35.91 30.09 -7.53
C SER A 249 -36.02 29.15 -6.32
N ASP A 250 -34.87 28.81 -5.72
CA ASP A 250 -34.77 28.03 -4.49
C ASP A 250 -35.45 28.77 -3.33
N MET A 251 -35.21 30.08 -3.20
CA MET A 251 -35.87 30.90 -2.18
C MET A 251 -37.39 30.90 -2.35
N GLU A 252 -37.89 31.08 -3.56
CA GLU A 252 -39.33 31.04 -3.84
C GLU A 252 -39.92 29.66 -3.55
N LYS A 253 -39.20 28.59 -3.87
CA LYS A 253 -39.62 27.21 -3.57
C LYS A 253 -39.72 26.98 -2.06
N LEU A 254 -38.69 27.38 -1.29
CA LEU A 254 -38.70 27.28 0.17
C LEU A 254 -39.84 28.09 0.79
N PHE A 255 -40.12 29.29 0.24
CA PHE A 255 -41.26 30.09 0.64
C PHE A 255 -42.58 29.34 0.41
N ARG A 256 -42.80 28.79 -0.79
CA ARG A 256 -44.03 28.04 -1.12
C ARG A 256 -44.20 26.81 -0.24
N GLU A 257 -43.11 26.11 0.06
CA GLU A 257 -43.10 24.97 0.98
C GLU A 257 -43.46 25.40 2.41
N HIS A 258 -42.91 26.51 2.90
CA HIS A 258 -43.27 27.08 4.20
C HIS A 258 -44.74 27.48 4.27
N ILE A 259 -45.27 28.14 3.25
CA ILE A 259 -46.70 28.49 3.18
C ILE A 259 -47.58 27.24 3.21
N LYS A 260 -47.20 26.19 2.46
CA LYS A 260 -47.88 24.90 2.48
C LYS A 260 -47.90 24.30 3.90
N MET A 261 -46.76 24.28 4.59
CA MET A 261 -46.67 23.78 5.96
C MET A 261 -47.54 24.58 6.94
N LEU A 262 -47.55 25.92 6.83
CA LEU A 262 -48.42 26.77 7.66
C LEU A 262 -49.89 26.47 7.42
N PHE A 263 -50.29 26.35 6.16
CA PHE A 263 -51.65 26.02 5.77
C PHE A 263 -52.07 24.63 6.29
N GLU A 264 -51.22 23.61 6.13
CA GLU A 264 -51.46 22.27 6.66
C GLU A 264 -51.62 22.28 8.18
N ARG A 265 -50.82 23.06 8.91
CA ARG A 265 -50.99 23.25 10.35
C ARG A 265 -52.35 23.85 10.67
N CYS A 266 -52.77 24.91 9.97
CA CYS A 266 -54.09 25.50 10.14
C CYS A 266 -55.22 24.50 9.87
N VAL A 267 -55.09 23.66 8.85
CA VAL A 267 -56.07 22.60 8.52
C VAL A 267 -56.15 21.58 9.66
N ASN A 268 -55.00 21.13 10.19
CA ASN A 268 -54.97 20.15 11.29
C ASN A 268 -55.56 20.72 12.58
N ASP A 269 -55.21 21.97 12.93
CA ASP A 269 -55.78 22.66 14.08
C ASP A 269 -57.31 22.83 13.94
N PHE A 270 -57.79 23.14 12.73
CA PHE A 270 -59.23 23.27 12.44
C PHE A 270 -59.95 21.92 12.49
N ARG A 271 -59.34 20.83 12.02
CA ARG A 271 -59.89 19.47 12.17
C ARG A 271 -60.00 19.05 13.63
N ALA A 272 -58.98 19.37 14.44
CA ALA A 272 -59.04 19.12 15.88
C ALA A 272 -60.18 19.91 16.53
N LEU A 273 -60.33 21.20 16.17
CA LEU A 273 -61.46 22.02 16.63
C LEU A 273 -62.81 21.40 16.26
N LEU A 274 -62.99 20.94 15.01
CA LEU A 274 -64.22 20.29 14.58
C LEU A 274 -64.54 19.05 15.43
N ALA A 275 -63.53 18.22 15.74
CA ALA A 275 -63.69 17.04 16.56
C ALA A 275 -64.01 17.34 18.03
N GLU A 276 -63.45 18.40 18.58
CA GLU A 276 -63.67 18.82 19.97
C GLU A 276 -65.04 19.48 20.16
N VAL A 277 -65.52 20.24 19.17
CA VAL A 277 -66.74 21.05 19.29
C VAL A 277 -67.98 20.36 18.74
N ILE A 278 -67.84 19.57 17.67
CA ILE A 278 -68.94 18.82 17.05
C ILE A 278 -68.90 17.37 17.58
N THR A 279 -69.06 17.24 18.89
CA THR A 279 -69.20 15.94 19.56
C THR A 279 -70.54 15.29 19.19
N GLN A 280 -70.73 14.01 19.55
CA GLN A 280 -72.00 13.31 19.27
C GLN A 280 -73.22 14.04 19.84
N ASP A 281 -73.11 14.54 21.07
CA ASP A 281 -74.19 15.29 21.72
C ASP A 281 -74.46 16.62 21.01
N ALA A 282 -73.42 17.39 20.68
CA ALA A 282 -73.54 18.65 19.96
C ALA A 282 -74.07 18.46 18.52
N ALA A 283 -73.79 17.30 17.91
CA ALA A 283 -74.28 16.91 16.60
C ALA A 283 -75.76 16.49 16.61
N ALA A 284 -76.25 15.93 17.72
CA ALA A 284 -77.64 15.51 17.88
C ALA A 284 -78.59 16.64 18.31
N GLN A 285 -78.06 17.77 18.79
CA GLN A 285 -78.87 18.94 19.15
C GLN A 285 -79.52 19.56 17.91
N GLU A 286 -80.86 19.56 17.90
CA GLU A 286 -81.68 20.19 16.86
C GLU A 286 -82.14 21.59 17.31
N THR A 287 -82.07 22.53 16.37
CA THR A 287 -82.71 23.84 16.54
C THR A 287 -84.20 23.75 16.16
N GLU A 288 -85.01 24.75 16.53
CA GLU A 288 -86.46 24.84 16.23
C GLU A 288 -86.83 24.63 14.74
N GLY A 289 -85.86 24.71 13.82
CA GLY A 289 -86.02 24.44 12.39
C GLY A 289 -85.41 23.12 11.88
N GLY A 290 -85.16 22.13 12.74
CA GLY A 290 -84.60 20.80 12.37
C GLY A 290 -83.14 20.82 11.89
N LYS A 291 -82.41 21.91 12.15
CA LYS A 291 -81.01 22.07 11.74
C LYS A 291 -80.08 21.62 12.87
N THR A 292 -79.12 20.77 12.54
CA THR A 292 -78.06 20.27 13.41
C THR A 292 -76.69 20.86 13.03
N ALA A 293 -75.69 20.65 13.87
CA ALA A 293 -74.30 21.02 13.56
C ALA A 293 -73.69 20.19 12.40
N LEU A 294 -74.32 19.08 11.98
CA LEU A 294 -73.88 18.25 10.86
C LEU A 294 -74.54 18.64 9.52
N ASN A 295 -75.78 19.15 9.54
CA ASN A 295 -76.51 19.47 8.31
C ASN A 295 -76.53 20.97 7.96
N SER A 296 -76.10 21.85 8.87
CA SER A 296 -76.12 23.30 8.65
C SER A 296 -74.80 23.97 9.03
N TRP A 297 -74.13 24.56 8.04
CA TRP A 297 -72.92 25.34 8.24
C TRP A 297 -73.15 26.51 9.21
N SER A 298 -74.30 27.20 9.11
CA SER A 298 -74.62 28.32 10.00
C SER A 298 -74.73 27.90 11.48
N THR A 299 -75.23 26.69 11.73
CA THR A 299 -75.31 26.11 13.09
C THR A 299 -73.92 25.74 13.58
N ALA A 300 -73.15 24.97 12.79
CA ALA A 300 -71.78 24.59 13.12
C ALA A 300 -70.87 25.80 13.35
N LYS A 301 -70.95 26.81 12.47
CA LYS A 301 -70.18 28.06 12.54
C LYS A 301 -70.39 28.79 13.87
N ARG A 302 -71.58 28.74 14.46
CA ARG A 302 -71.87 29.37 15.75
C ARG A 302 -71.06 28.74 16.88
N LEU A 303 -70.91 27.42 16.84
CA LEU A 303 -70.12 26.66 17.81
C LEU A 303 -68.61 26.85 17.61
N LEU A 304 -68.17 26.99 16.36
CA LEU A 304 -66.75 27.10 16.01
C LEU A 304 -66.19 28.52 16.20
N LYS A 305 -67.01 29.57 15.99
CA LYS A 305 -66.58 30.98 15.98
C LYS A 305 -65.85 31.48 17.25
N PRO A 306 -66.19 31.03 18.48
CA PRO A 306 -65.49 31.46 19.68
C PRO A 306 -64.02 31.01 19.76
N ASP A 307 -63.65 29.91 19.09
CA ASP A 307 -62.30 29.36 19.19
C ASP A 307 -61.29 30.12 18.28
N PRO A 308 -60.10 30.49 18.77
CA PRO A 308 -59.08 31.17 17.98
C PRO A 308 -58.65 30.42 16.70
N ARG A 309 -58.66 29.08 16.70
CA ARG A 309 -58.30 28.23 15.55
C ARG A 309 -59.25 28.45 14.37
N TYR A 310 -60.52 28.79 14.63
CA TYR A 310 -61.48 29.16 13.59
C TYR A 310 -61.02 30.37 12.78
N ASN A 311 -60.48 31.39 13.45
CA ASN A 311 -60.03 32.62 12.80
C ASN A 311 -58.73 32.42 12.02
N LYS A 312 -57.85 31.53 12.49
CA LYS A 312 -56.59 31.16 11.81
C LYS A 312 -56.81 30.39 10.51
N MET A 313 -57.89 29.62 10.40
CA MET A 313 -58.20 28.89 9.16
C MET A 313 -58.62 29.86 8.05
N PRO A 314 -58.04 29.83 6.84
CA PRO A 314 -58.49 30.62 5.69
C PRO A 314 -59.99 30.52 5.42
N ARG A 315 -60.67 31.67 5.29
CA ARG A 315 -62.15 31.76 5.21
C ARG A 315 -62.77 30.89 4.11
N LYS A 316 -62.14 30.85 2.94
CA LYS A 316 -62.63 30.11 1.76
C LYS A 316 -62.65 28.59 1.97
N GLU A 317 -61.85 28.08 2.90
CA GLU A 317 -61.64 26.65 3.11
C GLU A 317 -62.48 26.08 4.26
N ARG A 318 -62.92 26.93 5.21
CA ARG A 318 -63.58 26.50 6.46
C ARG A 318 -64.80 25.63 6.20
N GLU A 319 -65.68 26.07 5.30
CA GLU A 319 -66.93 25.37 5.02
C GLU A 319 -66.68 24.06 4.29
N ALA A 320 -65.74 24.03 3.34
CA ALA A 320 -65.38 22.81 2.62
C ALA A 320 -64.81 21.74 3.56
N LEU A 321 -63.95 22.14 4.51
CA LEU A 321 -63.40 21.25 5.53
C LEU A 321 -64.48 20.75 6.49
N TRP A 322 -65.39 21.63 6.93
CA TRP A 322 -66.53 21.22 7.75
C TRP A 322 -67.43 20.22 7.01
N ARG A 323 -67.77 20.46 5.73
CA ARG A 323 -68.61 19.54 4.95
C ARG A 323 -68.01 18.14 4.92
N ARG A 324 -66.72 18.03 4.60
CA ARG A 324 -66.00 16.74 4.61
C ARG A 324 -66.07 16.05 5.97
N TYR A 325 -65.84 16.80 7.05
CA TYR A 325 -65.93 16.28 8.42
C TYR A 325 -67.34 15.83 8.79
N ALA A 326 -68.36 16.62 8.44
CA ALA A 326 -69.77 16.30 8.72
C ALA A 326 -70.21 15.04 7.96
N GLU A 327 -69.84 14.90 6.69
CA GLU A 327 -70.06 13.69 5.92
C GLU A 327 -69.36 12.47 6.54
N ASP A 328 -68.12 12.61 7.01
CA ASP A 328 -67.40 11.55 7.71
C ASP A 328 -68.10 11.12 9.00
N MET A 329 -68.62 12.07 9.76
CA MET A 329 -69.38 11.80 10.99
C MET A 329 -70.71 11.08 10.69
N LEU A 330 -71.45 11.52 9.67
CA LEU A 330 -72.69 10.86 9.25
C LEU A 330 -72.43 9.44 8.73
N ARG A 331 -71.33 9.24 7.97
CA ARG A 331 -70.89 7.91 7.54
C ARG A 331 -70.61 7.01 8.75
N LYS A 332 -69.91 7.53 9.77
CA LYS A 332 -69.61 6.79 11.01
C LYS A 332 -70.87 6.44 11.82
N GLN A 333 -71.81 7.38 11.94
CA GLN A 333 -73.09 7.14 12.62
C GLN A 333 -73.90 6.06 11.90
N LYS A 334 -73.98 6.11 10.57
CA LYS A 334 -74.66 5.09 9.77
C LYS A 334 -74.02 3.71 9.95
N SER A 335 -72.69 3.62 9.86
CA SER A 335 -71.99 2.34 10.07
C SER A 335 -72.15 1.78 11.49
N ALA A 336 -72.26 2.65 12.51
CA ALA A 336 -72.50 2.21 13.88
C ALA A 336 -73.92 1.68 14.07
N LEU A 337 -74.92 2.32 13.45
CA LEU A 337 -76.30 1.84 13.43
C LEU A 337 -76.42 0.50 12.69
N ASP A 338 -75.80 0.37 11.51
CA ASP A 338 -75.79 -0.87 10.73
C ASP A 338 -75.15 -2.03 11.55
N GLN A 339 -74.07 -1.75 12.30
CA GLN A 339 -73.41 -2.75 13.18
C GLN A 339 -74.26 -3.13 14.41
N GLU A 340 -75.02 -2.20 14.98
CA GLU A 340 -75.92 -2.50 16.10
C GLU A 340 -77.17 -3.27 15.62
N GLU A 341 -77.70 -2.98 14.43
CA GLU A 341 -78.77 -3.78 13.81
C GLU A 341 -78.30 -5.21 13.48
N GLU A 342 -77.07 -5.38 13.00
CA GLU A 342 -76.48 -6.70 12.73
C GLU A 342 -76.31 -7.52 14.03
N LYS A 343 -75.88 -6.90 15.13
CA LYS A 343 -75.83 -7.56 16.45
C LYS A 343 -77.23 -7.90 17.00
N HIS A 344 -78.22 -7.03 16.78
CA HIS A 344 -79.57 -7.22 17.32
C HIS A 344 -80.35 -8.30 16.55
N THR A 345 -80.04 -8.52 15.27
CA THR A 345 -80.58 -9.65 14.48
C THR A 345 -79.95 -10.98 14.90
N ASP A 346 -78.65 -11.02 15.23
CA ASP A 346 -77.97 -12.21 15.76
C ASP A 346 -78.48 -12.65 17.15
N VAL A 347 -78.80 -11.71 18.04
CA VAL A 347 -79.36 -12.02 19.38
C VAL A 347 -80.81 -12.52 19.30
N LYS A 348 -81.59 -12.02 18.33
CA LYS A 348 -82.98 -12.46 18.11
C LYS A 348 -83.07 -13.80 17.38
N GLY A 349 -82.09 -14.12 16.53
CA GLY A 349 -81.92 -15.44 15.91
C GLY A 349 -81.55 -16.56 16.90
N ARG A 350 -80.93 -16.21 18.04
CA ARG A 350 -80.57 -17.19 19.10
C ARG A 350 -81.66 -17.47 20.13
N SER A 351 -82.73 -16.66 20.20
CA SER A 351 -83.85 -16.86 21.14
C SER A 351 -85.03 -17.65 20.56
N SER A 352 -84.98 -17.99 19.26
CA SER A 352 -86.01 -18.75 18.54
C SER A 352 -85.34 -19.90 17.78
N GLY A 353 -84.91 -20.93 18.49
CA GLY A 353 -84.19 -22.05 17.89
C GLY A 353 -83.74 -23.07 18.92
N GLY A 354 -84.70 -23.57 19.69
CA GLY A 354 -84.51 -24.81 20.41
C GLY A 354 -84.44 -25.97 19.41
N ASP A 355 -83.37 -26.74 19.57
CA ASP A 355 -83.23 -28.16 19.25
C ASP A 355 -82.58 -28.57 17.90
N PHE A 356 -81.73 -29.59 18.04
CA PHE A 356 -80.93 -30.34 17.05
C PHE A 356 -79.83 -29.54 16.31
N GLY A 357 -78.57 -29.97 16.21
CA GLY A 357 -77.95 -31.26 16.46
C GLY A 357 -76.81 -31.45 15.45
N ARG A 358 -75.56 -31.31 15.93
CA ARG A 358 -74.39 -32.16 15.61
C ARG A 358 -73.74 -32.12 14.19
N TYR A 359 -72.39 -32.09 14.22
CA TYR A 359 -71.39 -32.41 13.17
C TYR A 359 -71.09 -31.31 12.11
N SER A 360 -69.87 -31.06 11.60
CA SER A 360 -68.53 -31.63 11.77
C SER A 360 -67.46 -30.71 11.12
N SER A 361 -66.21 -30.82 11.61
CA SER A 361 -64.93 -30.77 10.86
C SER A 361 -64.46 -29.53 10.08
N GLY A 362 -63.18 -29.16 10.26
CA GLY A 362 -62.44 -28.46 9.19
C GLY A 362 -61.24 -27.57 9.57
N THR A 363 -60.23 -28.13 10.24
CA THR A 363 -58.77 -27.92 10.02
C THR A 363 -58.26 -26.56 9.51
N ARG A 364 -57.63 -25.76 10.40
CA ARG A 364 -56.65 -24.71 10.03
C ARG A 364 -55.23 -25.30 10.04
N ARG A 365 -54.57 -25.31 8.89
CA ARG A 365 -53.10 -25.36 8.79
C ARG A 365 -52.58 -23.91 8.70
N THR A 366 -51.82 -23.52 9.69
CA THR A 366 -50.94 -22.35 9.68
C THR A 366 -49.68 -22.70 8.91
N HIS A 367 -49.30 -21.89 7.92
CA HIS A 367 -47.94 -21.89 7.41
C HIS A 367 -47.35 -20.49 7.55
N GLU A 368 -46.41 -20.41 8.48
CA GLU A 368 -45.39 -19.40 8.64
C GLU A 368 -44.25 -19.69 7.64
N ARG A 369 -43.67 -18.63 7.06
CA ARG A 369 -42.27 -18.45 6.62
C ARG A 369 -42.25 -17.17 5.76
N ARG A 370 -41.45 -16.14 6.00
CA ARG A 370 -40.04 -15.94 6.36
C ARG A 370 -39.44 -15.10 5.24
#